data_AF-X1R5H8-F1
#
_entry.id   AF-X1R5H8-F1
#
_cell.length_a   1.000
_cell.length_b   1.000
_cell.length_c   1.000
_cell.angle_alpha   90.00
_cell.angle_beta   90.00
_cell.angle_gamma   90.00
#
_symmetry.space_group_name_H-M   'P 1'
#
loop_
_entity.id
_entity.type
_entity.pdbx_description
1 polymer ?
#
loop_
_entity_poly.entity_id
_entity_poly.type
_entity_poly.pdbx_seq_one_letter_code
_entity_poly.pdbx_strand_id
1 'polypeptide(L)'
;MPLVDKVLYVEGVQVGISWQFRCKVFVEDPPGSVNWRRATAGEVSVEFKYLGEWWQIGTTMETLMTDANGECVFAGSWEGGSYTMEATHQVSQDKYKVRIDCHDDGTYDTEVEIE
;
A
#
# COMPACT_ATOMS: atom_id res chain seq x y z
N MET A 1 -4.05 -20.48 3.05
CA MET A 1 -4.45 -19.05 3.13
C MET A 1 -3.36 -18.34 3.91
N PRO A 2 -2.76 -17.25 3.40
CA PRO A 2 -1.85 -16.47 4.23
C PRO A 2 -2.62 -15.95 5.45
N LEU A 3 -2.01 -15.96 6.63
CA LEU A 3 -2.58 -15.26 7.78
C LEU A 3 -2.65 -13.79 7.39
N VAL A 4 -3.86 -13.26 7.27
CA VAL A 4 -4.08 -11.82 7.12
C VAL A 4 -4.04 -11.27 8.54
N ASP A 5 -2.83 -10.99 9.02
CA ASP A 5 -2.56 -10.33 10.29
C ASP A 5 -2.37 -8.82 10.13
N LYS A 6 -2.46 -8.31 8.89
CA LYS A 6 -2.23 -6.90 8.53
C LYS A 6 -3.36 -6.33 7.70
N VAL A 7 -3.68 -5.06 7.98
CA VAL A 7 -4.68 -4.23 7.28
C VAL A 7 -4.29 -4.01 5.81
N LEU A 8 -2.99 -3.85 5.54
CA LEU A 8 -2.46 -3.61 4.20
C LEU A 8 -1.38 -4.63 3.85
N TYR A 9 -1.58 -5.33 2.75
CA TYR A 9 -0.59 -6.21 2.16
C TYR A 9 -0.10 -5.61 0.85
N VAL A 10 1.21 -5.48 0.68
CA VAL A 10 1.85 -4.88 -0.50
C VAL A 10 2.72 -5.92 -1.20
N GLU A 11 2.52 -6.06 -2.51
CA GLU A 11 3.33 -6.85 -3.43
C GLU A 11 3.99 -5.91 -4.44
N GLY A 12 5.32 -5.85 -4.43
CA GLY A 12 6.12 -5.15 -5.44
C GLY A 12 6.63 -6.13 -6.49
N VAL A 13 6.64 -5.71 -7.75
CA VAL A 13 7.30 -6.44 -8.84
C VAL A 13 8.07 -5.47 -9.72
N GLN A 14 9.32 -5.82 -10.02
CA GLN A 14 10.13 -5.07 -10.97
C GLN A 14 9.78 -5.51 -12.41
N VAL A 15 9.39 -4.56 -13.26
CA VAL A 15 9.08 -4.76 -14.67
C VAL A 15 10.03 -3.92 -15.51
N GLY A 16 11.11 -4.54 -15.97
CA GLY A 16 12.21 -3.82 -16.62
C GLY A 16 12.97 -2.96 -15.62
N ILE A 17 13.01 -1.64 -15.84
CA ILE A 17 13.62 -0.67 -14.91
C ILE A 17 12.61 -0.01 -13.97
N SER A 18 11.33 -0.33 -14.13
CA SER A 18 10.24 0.29 -13.37
C SER A 18 9.69 -0.67 -12.33
N TRP A 19 9.25 -0.13 -11.21
CA TRP A 19 8.54 -0.90 -10.18
C TRP A 19 7.03 -0.76 -10.39
N GLN A 20 6.32 -1.87 -10.19
CA GLN A 20 4.87 -1.94 -10.12
C GLN A 20 4.48 -2.44 -8.75
N PHE A 21 3.60 -1.71 -8.07
CA PHE A 21 3.10 -2.11 -6.76
C PHE A 21 1.64 -2.48 -6.87
N ARG A 22 1.31 -3.63 -6.30
CA ARG A 22 -0.06 -4.04 -6.04
C ARG A 22 -0.27 -4.07 -4.54
N CYS A 23 -1.39 -3.57 -4.07
CA CYS A 23 -1.79 -3.81 -2.70
C CYS A 23 -3.13 -4.51 -2.60
N LYS A 24 -3.29 -5.26 -1.52
CA LYS A 24 -4.52 -5.91 -1.08
C LYS A 24 -4.84 -5.35 0.29
N VAL A 25 -6.04 -4.79 0.42
CA VAL A 25 -6.50 -4.16 1.65
C VAL A 25 -7.53 -5.04 2.33
N PHE A 26 -7.38 -5.18 3.64
CA PHE A 26 -8.28 -5.91 4.50
C PHE A 26 -8.82 -4.99 5.57
N VAL A 27 -10.11 -5.12 5.85
CA VAL A 27 -10.82 -4.35 6.87
C VAL A 27 -11.46 -5.33 7.84
N GLU A 28 -11.52 -4.90 9.10
CA GLU A 28 -12.15 -5.69 10.16
C GLU A 28 -13.68 -5.51 10.10
N ASP A 29 -14.43 -6.61 10.17
CA ASP A 29 -15.88 -6.59 10.05
C ASP A 29 -16.57 -7.54 11.05
N PRO A 30 -17.28 -7.02 12.08
CA PRO A 30 -17.37 -5.60 12.47
C PRO A 30 -16.07 -5.09 13.13
N PRO A 31 -15.87 -3.76 13.29
CA PRO A 31 -14.70 -3.22 13.96
C PRO A 31 -14.51 -3.79 15.38
N GLY A 32 -13.28 -4.20 15.72
CA GLY A 32 -12.92 -4.85 16.98
C GLY A 32 -13.29 -6.34 17.10
N SER A 33 -13.72 -7.01 16.02
CA SER A 33 -14.12 -8.43 16.02
C SER A 33 -13.01 -9.44 15.74
N VAL A 34 -11.83 -8.98 15.33
CA VAL A 34 -10.67 -9.73 14.82
C VAL A 34 -10.99 -10.54 13.55
N ASN A 35 -12.15 -10.29 12.94
CA ASN A 35 -12.55 -10.91 11.67
C ASN A 35 -12.16 -10.00 10.51
N TRP A 36 -11.12 -10.40 9.79
CA TRP A 36 -10.63 -9.68 8.63
C TRP A 36 -11.35 -10.14 7.37
N ARG A 37 -11.88 -9.18 6.62
CA ARG A 37 -12.39 -9.39 5.26
C ARG A 37 -11.64 -8.49 4.28
N ARG A 38 -11.72 -8.83 3.00
CA ARG A 38 -11.23 -7.92 1.95
C ARG A 38 -12.06 -6.64 1.95
N ALA A 39 -11.39 -5.51 1.71
CA ALA A 39 -12.08 -4.26 1.43
C ALA A 39 -12.97 -4.42 0.19
N THR A 40 -14.12 -3.77 0.20
CA THR A 40 -15.02 -3.70 -0.95
C THR A 40 -14.67 -2.51 -1.84
N ALA A 41 -15.30 -2.44 -3.01
CA ALA A 41 -15.03 -1.38 -3.97
C ALA A 41 -15.35 0.00 -3.36
N GLY A 42 -14.36 0.91 -3.35
CA GLY A 42 -14.54 2.27 -2.82
C GLY A 42 -14.51 2.39 -1.30
N GLU A 43 -14.23 1.31 -0.56
CA GLU A 43 -14.24 1.33 0.90
C GLU A 43 -12.95 1.93 1.50
N VAL A 44 -11.81 1.69 0.84
CA VAL A 44 -10.51 2.20 1.28
C VAL A 44 -9.86 3.02 0.16
N SER A 45 -9.31 4.17 0.53
CA SER A 45 -8.46 4.98 -0.33
C SER A 45 -7.01 4.64 -0.04
N VAL A 46 -6.26 4.28 -1.07
CA VAL A 46 -4.83 4.01 -0.96
C VAL A 46 -4.06 5.10 -1.69
N GLU A 47 -3.25 5.84 -0.95
CA GLU A 47 -2.35 6.85 -1.48
C GLU A 47 -0.94 6.28 -1.62
N PHE A 48 -0.37 6.41 -2.81
CA PHE A 48 1.01 6.01 -3.10
C PHE A 48 1.89 7.26 -3.28
N LYS A 49 2.92 7.35 -2.45
CA LYS A 49 3.86 8.49 -2.38
C LYS A 49 5.29 8.02 -2.63
N TYR A 50 6.00 8.71 -3.51
CA TYR A 50 7.45 8.59 -3.61
C TYR A 50 8.10 9.51 -2.57
N LEU A 51 8.93 8.96 -1.69
CA LEU A 51 9.64 9.77 -0.69
C LEU A 51 10.93 10.37 -1.24
N GLY A 52 11.56 9.69 -2.20
CA GLY A 52 12.87 10.08 -2.69
C GLY A 52 13.92 10.05 -1.59
N GLU A 53 14.87 10.98 -1.65
CA GLU A 53 15.93 11.12 -0.65
C GLU A 53 15.42 11.72 0.67
N TRP A 54 16.16 11.51 1.77
CA TRP A 54 15.81 11.97 3.11
C TRP A 54 15.58 13.50 3.24
N TRP A 55 16.06 14.29 2.29
CA TRP A 55 15.90 15.75 2.23
C TRP A 55 14.79 16.21 1.28
N GLN A 56 14.21 15.30 0.48
CA GLN A 56 13.15 15.61 -0.46
C GLN A 56 11.77 15.58 0.22
N ILE A 57 10.89 16.44 -0.27
CA ILE A 57 9.47 16.37 0.09
C ILE A 57 8.85 15.29 -0.78
N GLY A 58 8.28 14.28 -0.13
CA GLY A 58 7.63 13.19 -0.84
C GLY A 58 6.54 13.68 -1.78
N THR A 59 6.48 13.10 -2.97
CA THR A 59 5.51 13.44 -4.01
C THR A 59 4.43 12.36 -4.04
N THR A 60 3.16 12.76 -3.86
CA THR A 60 2.03 11.86 -4.12
C THR A 60 2.01 11.54 -5.62
N MET A 61 2.19 10.27 -5.94
CA MET A 61 2.18 9.79 -7.31
C MET A 61 0.75 9.54 -7.77
N GLU A 62 0.01 8.79 -6.96
CA GLU A 62 -1.34 8.36 -7.30
C GLU A 62 -2.16 8.08 -6.05
N THR A 63 -3.48 8.24 -6.16
CA THR A 63 -4.43 7.84 -5.13
C THR A 63 -5.52 7.03 -5.80
N LEU A 64 -5.67 5.78 -5.36
CA LEU A 64 -6.63 4.83 -5.91
C LEU A 64 -7.56 4.33 -4.82
N MET A 65 -8.80 4.09 -5.20
CA MET A 65 -9.77 3.40 -4.35
C MET A 65 -9.68 1.90 -4.58
N THR A 66 -9.94 1.11 -3.54
CA THR A 66 -10.01 -0.35 -3.66
C THR A 66 -11.03 -0.79 -4.71
N ASP A 67 -10.69 -1.81 -5.49
CA ASP A 67 -11.61 -2.44 -6.43
C ASP A 67 -12.55 -3.45 -5.75
N ALA A 68 -13.35 -4.19 -6.54
CA ALA A 68 -14.28 -5.20 -6.02
C ALA A 68 -13.59 -6.38 -5.30
N ASN A 69 -12.28 -6.54 -5.47
CA ASN A 69 -11.47 -7.55 -4.81
C ASN A 69 -10.67 -6.98 -3.62
N GLY A 70 -10.79 -5.70 -3.32
CA GLY A 70 -9.99 -5.02 -2.30
C GLY A 70 -8.56 -4.71 -2.76
N GLU A 71 -8.33 -4.65 -4.06
CA GLU A 71 -7.01 -4.43 -4.66
C GLU A 71 -6.85 -3.01 -5.21
N CYS A 72 -5.62 -2.47 -5.13
CA CYS A 72 -5.20 -1.31 -5.91
C CYS A 72 -3.90 -1.67 -6.65
N VAL A 73 -3.77 -1.22 -7.90
CA VAL A 73 -2.58 -1.45 -8.73
C VAL A 73 -2.01 -0.11 -9.16
N PHE A 74 -0.79 0.16 -8.72
CA PHE A 74 -0.03 1.37 -9.03
C PHE A 74 0.97 1.04 -10.12
N ALA A 75 0.70 1.54 -11.33
CA ALA A 75 1.55 1.35 -12.48
C ALA A 75 2.48 2.56 -12.62
N GLY A 76 3.79 2.33 -12.48
CA GLY A 76 4.78 3.33 -12.82
C GLY A 76 5.39 4.01 -11.61
N SER A 77 6.31 3.32 -10.96
CA SER A 77 7.37 4.03 -10.26
C SER A 77 8.70 3.82 -11.00
N TRP A 78 9.34 4.94 -11.28
CA TRP A 78 10.27 5.13 -12.40
C TRP A 78 11.74 5.09 -11.93
N GLU A 79 11.98 4.97 -10.62
CA GLU A 79 13.31 5.06 -10.01
C GLU A 79 13.46 4.09 -8.81
N GLY A 80 14.69 3.67 -8.52
CA GLY A 80 15.04 3.07 -7.23
C GLY A 80 14.90 4.10 -6.11
N GLY A 81 14.53 3.67 -4.90
CA GLY A 81 14.33 4.57 -3.77
C GLY A 81 13.19 4.15 -2.83
N SER A 82 12.83 5.08 -1.94
CA SER A 82 11.82 4.87 -0.90
C SER A 82 10.44 5.36 -1.32
N TYR A 83 9.42 4.57 -1.01
CA TYR A 83 8.01 4.86 -1.24
C TYR A 83 7.21 4.67 0.05
N THR A 84 6.02 5.25 0.10
CA THR A 84 5.04 4.97 1.14
C THR A 84 3.67 4.74 0.53
N MET A 85 2.94 3.83 1.15
CA MET A 85 1.57 3.49 0.80
C MET A 85 0.70 3.64 2.04
N GLU A 86 -0.22 4.61 2.00
CA GLU A 86 -1.16 4.90 3.08
C GLU A 86 -2.57 4.46 2.68
N ALA A 87 -3.11 3.48 3.37
CA ALA A 87 -4.50 3.05 3.26
C ALA A 87 -5.34 3.78 4.30
N THR A 88 -6.39 4.47 3.87
CA THR A 88 -7.35 5.18 4.73
C THR A 88 -8.75 4.64 4.51
N HIS A 89 -9.34 4.05 5.55
CA HIS A 89 -10.72 3.57 5.52
C HIS A 89 -11.69 4.75 5.51
N GLN A 90 -12.61 4.79 4.54
CA GLN A 90 -13.47 5.97 4.34
C GLN A 90 -14.45 6.20 5.50
N VAL A 91 -14.92 5.13 6.13
CA VAL A 91 -15.95 5.23 7.18
C VAL A 91 -15.35 5.48 8.55
N SER A 92 -14.39 4.64 8.99
CA SER A 92 -13.79 4.78 10.32
C SER A 92 -12.65 5.80 10.38
N GLN A 93 -12.13 6.21 9.22
CA GLN A 93 -10.93 7.07 9.11
C GLN A 93 -9.65 6.42 9.66
N ASP A 94 -9.67 5.11 9.91
CA ASP A 94 -8.48 4.35 10.31
C ASP A 94 -7.46 4.39 9.18
N LYS A 95 -6.19 4.54 9.58
CA LYS A 95 -5.07 4.70 8.67
C LYS A 95 -4.03 3.63 8.91
N TYR A 96 -3.56 3.04 7.83
CA TYR A 96 -2.46 2.11 7.86
C TYR A 96 -1.42 2.56 6.86
N LYS A 97 -0.16 2.70 7.28
CA LYS A 97 0.91 3.20 6.43
C LYS A 97 2.06 2.22 6.37
N VAL A 98 2.48 1.88 5.17
CA VAL A 98 3.63 1.01 4.89
C VAL A 98 4.66 1.79 4.10
N ARG A 99 5.90 1.76 4.56
CA ARG A 99 7.09 2.19 3.81
C ARG A 99 7.60 1.03 2.97
N ILE A 100 8.03 1.33 1.75
CA ILE A 100 8.56 0.37 0.79
C ILE A 100 9.89 0.91 0.31
N ASP A 101 10.98 0.20 0.60
CA ASP A 101 12.33 0.61 0.20
C ASP A 101 12.81 -0.32 -0.92
N CYS A 102 13.02 0.22 -2.12
CA CYS A 102 13.38 -0.55 -3.31
C CYS A 102 14.89 -0.55 -3.52
N HIS A 103 15.46 -1.73 -3.72
CA HIS A 103 16.89 -1.92 -3.95
C HIS A 103 17.18 -2.12 -5.44
N ASP A 104 18.38 -1.74 -5.85
CA ASP A 104 18.84 -1.88 -7.24
C ASP A 104 19.02 -3.34 -7.68
N ASP A 105 19.05 -4.28 -6.74
CA ASP A 105 19.13 -5.73 -7.00
C ASP A 105 17.77 -6.37 -7.34
N GLY A 106 16.70 -5.57 -7.40
CA GLY A 106 15.34 -6.02 -7.71
C GLY A 106 14.60 -6.61 -6.51
N THR A 107 15.12 -6.42 -5.30
CA THR A 107 14.41 -6.70 -4.04
C THR A 107 13.81 -5.43 -3.45
N TYR A 108 12.87 -5.59 -2.53
CA TYR A 108 12.30 -4.48 -1.78
C TYR A 108 12.02 -4.90 -0.34
N ASP A 109 12.18 -3.97 0.58
CA ASP A 109 11.81 -4.13 1.97
C ASP A 109 10.50 -3.40 2.25
N THR A 110 9.72 -3.89 3.22
CA THR A 110 8.50 -3.23 3.67
C THR A 110 8.49 -3.07 5.18
N GLU A 111 8.23 -1.86 5.66
CA GLU A 111 8.11 -1.52 7.07
C GLU A 111 6.76 -0.86 7.35
N VAL A 112 6.10 -1.22 8.46
CA VAL A 112 4.85 -0.57 8.87
C VAL A 112 5.21 0.69 9.65
N GLU A 113 4.79 1.85 9.15
CA GLU A 113 5.04 3.15 9.82
C GLU A 113 3.89 3.55 10.76
N ILE A 114 2.65 3.18 10.42
CA ILE A 114 1.43 3.53 11.18
C ILE A 114 0.47 2.34 11.16
N GLU A 115 -0.05 2.00 12.34
CA GLU A 115 -1.10 1.00 12.58
C GLU A 115 -2.33 1.65 13.23
#